data_AF-A0A259CP40-F1
#
_entry.id   AF-A0A259CP40-F1
#
_cell.length_a   1.000
_cell.length_b   1.000
_cell.length_c   1.000
_cell.angle_alpha   90.00
_cell.angle_beta   90.00
_cell.angle_gamma   90.00
#
_symmetry.space_group_name_H-M   'P 1'
#
loop_
_entity.id
_entity.type
_entity.pdbx_description
1 polymer ?
#
loop_
_entity_poly.entity_id
_entity_poly.type
_entity_poly.pdbx_seq_one_letter_code
_entity_poly.pdbx_strand_id
1 'polypeptide(L)'
;MAPININLTRRAVAMGLVLMPFASRAASEKPLITVWKSPTCGCCKDWIAYVEKNGFATKVISDGNDQIRKKMGMPIQFGSCHTA
;
A
#
# COMPACT_ATOMS: atom_id res chain seq x y z
N MET A 1 -24.13 46.45 27.83
CA MET A 1 -23.06 45.98 26.93
C MET A 1 -21.77 45.96 27.73
N ALA A 2 -21.11 44.81 27.89
CA ALA A 2 -19.78 44.72 28.50
C ALA A 2 -18.71 44.54 27.40
N PRO A 3 -17.52 45.16 27.52
CA PRO A 3 -16.52 45.11 26.45
C PRO A 3 -15.77 43.78 26.46
N ILE A 4 -15.54 43.22 25.28
CA ILE A 4 -14.82 41.96 25.10
C ILE A 4 -13.31 42.26 25.09
N ASN A 5 -12.59 41.79 26.11
CA ASN A 5 -11.13 41.87 26.16
C ASN A 5 -10.50 40.70 25.40
N ILE A 6 -9.70 40.99 24.38
CA ILE A 6 -9.14 39.99 23.46
C ILE A 6 -7.72 39.61 23.89
N ASN A 7 -7.56 38.39 24.40
CA ASN A 7 -6.25 37.83 24.76
C ASN A 7 -5.56 37.22 23.51
N LEU A 8 -4.52 37.90 23.03
CA LEU A 8 -3.75 37.55 21.83
C LEU A 8 -3.12 36.15 21.90
N THR A 9 -2.67 35.73 23.09
CA THR A 9 -2.10 34.41 23.32
C THR A 9 -3.14 33.31 23.09
N ARG A 10 -4.39 33.55 23.51
CA ARG A 10 -5.51 32.62 23.28
C ARG A 10 -5.84 32.47 21.79
N ARG A 11 -5.69 33.54 21.00
CA ARG A 11 -5.91 33.51 19.55
C ARG A 11 -4.79 32.78 18.81
N ALA A 12 -3.54 32.97 19.21
CA ALA A 12 -2.40 32.26 18.61
C ALA A 12 -2.51 30.74 18.83
N VAL A 13 -2.90 30.31 20.04
CA VAL A 13 -3.16 28.89 20.35
C VAL A 13 -4.33 28.35 19.53
N ALA A 14 -5.43 29.10 19.42
CA ALA A 14 -6.58 28.69 18.60
C ALA A 14 -6.21 28.55 17.12
N MET A 15 -5.39 29.46 16.57
CA MET A 15 -4.92 29.37 15.19
C MET A 15 -3.97 28.18 14.97
N GLY A 16 -3.07 27.90 15.92
CA GLY A 16 -2.20 26.72 15.87
C GLY A 16 -2.98 25.40 15.86
N LEU A 17 -4.04 25.30 16.68
CA LEU A 17 -4.93 24.13 16.73
C LEU A 17 -5.71 23.90 15.42
N VAL A 18 -6.10 24.98 14.73
CA VAL A 18 -6.83 24.88 13.44
C VAL A 18 -5.93 24.37 12.32
N LEU A 19 -4.62 24.66 12.36
CA LEU A 19 -3.66 24.27 11.31
C LEU A 19 -3.07 22.87 11.53
N MET A 20 -3.18 22.31 12.73
CA MET A 20 -2.67 20.98 13.10
C MET A 20 -3.16 19.81 12.23
N PRO A 21 -4.43 19.75 11.75
CA PRO A 21 -4.90 18.63 10.92
C PRO A 21 -4.28 18.59 9.52
N PHE A 22 -3.69 19.69 9.05
CA PHE A 22 -3.09 19.79 7.72
C PHE A 22 -1.63 19.34 7.68
N ALA A 23 -0.98 19.20 8.84
CA ALA A 23 0.43 18.83 8.94
C ALA A 23 0.72 17.34 8.67
N SER A 24 -0.30 16.50 8.49
CA SER A 24 -0.14 15.03 8.44
C SER A 24 -0.88 14.38 7.28
N ARG A 25 -0.65 14.86 6.05
CA ARG A 25 -0.98 14.10 4.82
C ARG A 25 0.29 13.50 4.22
N ALA A 26 0.86 12.50 4.88
CA ALA A 26 1.80 11.62 4.20
C ALA A 26 1.00 10.74 3.24
N ALA A 27 1.36 10.70 1.95
CA ALA A 27 0.80 9.73 1.04
C ALA A 27 1.23 8.34 1.50
N SER A 28 0.27 7.47 1.85
CA SER A 28 0.58 6.08 2.13
C SER A 28 0.98 5.41 0.81
N GLU A 29 2.24 5.03 0.67
CA GLU A 29 2.66 4.18 -0.44
C GLU A 29 1.91 2.85 -0.36
N LYS A 30 1.47 2.34 -1.52
CA LYS A 30 0.84 1.02 -1.59
C LYS A 30 1.88 -0.05 -1.24
N PRO A 31 1.55 -1.04 -0.40
CA PRO A 31 2.44 -2.17 -0.15
C PRO A 31 2.75 -2.89 -1.47
N LEU A 32 4.03 -3.17 -1.71
CA LEU A 32 4.50 -3.82 -2.94
C LEU A 32 4.54 -5.35 -2.78
N ILE A 33 3.94 -6.06 -3.72
CA ILE A 33 4.03 -7.52 -3.85
C ILE A 33 4.79 -7.86 -5.14
N THR A 34 5.77 -8.77 -5.06
CA THR A 34 6.45 -9.27 -6.26
C THR A 34 5.82 -10.58 -6.68
N VAL A 35 5.32 -10.67 -7.91
CA VAL A 35 4.58 -11.83 -8.41
C VAL A 35 5.41 -12.53 -9.49
N TRP A 36 5.88 -13.74 -9.21
CA TRP A 36 6.48 -14.63 -10.19
C TRP A 36 5.41 -15.52 -10.79
N LYS A 37 5.17 -15.42 -12.10
CA LYS A 37 4.10 -16.16 -12.79
C LYS A 37 4.55 -16.69 -14.14
N SER A 38 3.84 -17.68 -14.65
CA SER A 38 3.96 -18.09 -16.06
C SER A 38 3.53 -16.93 -17.00
N PRO A 39 4.18 -16.75 -18.17
CA PRO A 39 3.81 -15.71 -19.12
C PRO A 39 2.45 -15.97 -19.79
N THR A 40 2.02 -17.23 -19.87
CA THR A 40 0.83 -17.66 -20.61
C THR A 40 -0.40 -17.91 -19.74
N CYS A 41 -0.32 -17.71 -18.43
CA CYS A 41 -1.43 -18.00 -17.52
C CYS A 41 -2.42 -16.82 -17.41
N GLY A 42 -3.66 -17.02 -17.89
CA GLY A 42 -4.72 -16.01 -17.89
C GLY A 42 -5.21 -15.61 -16.49
N CYS A 43 -5.51 -16.59 -15.62
CA CYS A 43 -6.08 -16.31 -14.29
C CYS A 43 -5.13 -15.53 -13.36
N CYS A 44 -3.81 -15.60 -13.57
CA CYS A 44 -2.85 -14.79 -12.82
C CYS A 44 -3.02 -13.29 -13.09
N LYS A 45 -3.46 -12.91 -14.30
CA LYS A 45 -3.70 -11.49 -14.64
C LYS A 45 -4.89 -10.95 -13.85
N ASP A 46 -5.96 -11.72 -13.76
CA ASP A 46 -7.17 -11.34 -13.03
C ASP A 46 -6.88 -11.23 -11.52
N TRP A 47 -6.09 -12.15 -10.97
CA TRP A 47 -5.66 -12.08 -9.58
C TRP A 47 -4.77 -10.85 -9.29
N ILE A 48 -3.83 -10.52 -10.18
CA ILE A 48 -3.02 -9.30 -10.09
C ILE A 48 -3.94 -8.05 -10.07
N ALA A 49 -4.88 -7.97 -11.01
CA ALA A 49 -5.82 -6.85 -11.06
C ALA A 49 -6.67 -6.74 -9.78
N TYR A 50 -7.06 -7.88 -9.20
CA TYR A 50 -7.78 -7.91 -7.94
C TYR A 50 -6.93 -7.34 -6.79
N VAL A 51 -5.68 -7.76 -6.61
CA VAL A 51 -4.85 -7.26 -5.50
C VAL A 51 -4.47 -5.78 -5.67
N GLU A 52 -4.27 -5.32 -6.90
CA GLU A 52 -3.99 -3.91 -7.19
C GLU A 52 -5.17 -3.00 -6.87
N LYS A 53 -6.39 -3.48 -7.20
CA LYS A 53 -7.65 -2.82 -6.82
C LYS A 53 -7.83 -2.76 -5.30
N ASN A 54 -7.29 -3.73 -4.56
CA ASN A 54 -7.35 -3.80 -3.10
C ASN A 54 -6.16 -3.12 -2.40
N GLY A 55 -5.47 -2.21 -3.09
CA GLY A 55 -4.52 -1.29 -2.45
C GLY A 55 -3.06 -1.75 -2.48
N PHE A 56 -2.74 -2.84 -3.16
CA PHE A 56 -1.36 -3.26 -3.38
C PHE A 56 -0.78 -2.66 -4.67
N ALA A 57 0.54 -2.51 -4.71
CA ALA A 57 1.28 -2.37 -5.96
C ALA A 57 1.86 -3.74 -6.32
N THR A 58 1.98 -4.05 -7.62
CA THR A 58 2.59 -5.31 -8.05
C THR A 58 3.84 -5.10 -8.90
N LYS A 59 4.85 -5.94 -8.68
CA LYS A 59 5.99 -6.12 -9.57
C LYS A 59 5.90 -7.50 -10.19
N VAL A 60 5.63 -7.58 -11.49
CA VAL A 60 5.41 -8.85 -12.18
C VAL A 60 6.70 -9.36 -12.83
N ILE A 61 7.07 -10.60 -12.50
CA ILE A 61 8.17 -11.34 -13.11
C ILE A 61 7.53 -12.52 -13.85
N SER A 62 7.75 -12.60 -15.17
CA SER A 62 7.06 -13.56 -16.04
C SER A 62 7.81 -14.87 -16.26
N ASP A 63 8.83 -15.13 -15.45
CA ASP A 63 9.58 -16.37 -15.38
C ASP A 63 9.92 -16.68 -13.92
N GLY A 64 10.74 -17.69 -13.66
CA GLY A 64 11.32 -17.85 -12.33
C GLY A 64 10.40 -18.47 -11.27
N ASN A 65 9.13 -18.75 -11.56
CA ASN A 65 8.16 -19.23 -10.56
C ASN A 65 8.60 -20.55 -9.89
N ASP A 66 9.12 -21.51 -10.67
CA ASP A 66 9.59 -22.79 -10.11
C ASP A 66 10.86 -22.60 -9.29
N GLN A 67 11.75 -21.72 -9.77
CA GLN A 67 13.03 -21.43 -9.13
C GLN A 67 12.83 -20.71 -7.80
N ILE A 68 11.95 -19.70 -7.75
CA ILE A 68 11.69 -18.95 -6.52
C ILE A 68 11.00 -19.83 -5.47
N ARG A 69 10.05 -20.68 -5.87
CA ARG A 69 9.40 -21.64 -4.97
C ARG A 69 10.41 -22.55 -4.28
N LYS A 70 11.32 -23.13 -5.05
CA LYS A 70 12.41 -23.96 -4.52
C LYS A 70 13.32 -23.16 -3.59
N LYS A 71 13.70 -21.94 -3.98
CA LYS A 71 14.56 -21.06 -3.17
C LYS A 71 13.92 -20.69 -1.82
N MET A 72 12.60 -20.54 -1.78
CA MET A 72 11.84 -20.25 -0.56
C MET A 72 11.54 -21.51 0.27
N GLY A 73 12.01 -22.70 -0.14
CA GLY A 73 11.74 -23.95 0.56
C GLY A 73 10.29 -24.42 0.45
N MET A 74 9.54 -23.96 -0.55
CA MET A 74 8.15 -24.34 -0.72
C MET A 74 8.05 -25.80 -1.22
N PRO A 75 7.31 -26.68 -0.52
CA PRO A 75 7.08 -28.04 -1.00
C PRO A 75 6.41 -28.04 -2.38
N ILE A 76 6.92 -28.89 -3.29
CA ILE A 76 6.50 -28.92 -4.69
C ILE A 76 4.99 -29.16 -4.84
N GLN A 77 4.41 -29.97 -3.96
CA GLN A 77 2.98 -30.31 -3.97
C GLN A 77 2.04 -29.11 -3.71
N PHE A 78 2.55 -27.99 -3.17
CA PHE A 78 1.78 -26.76 -2.96
C PHE A 78 1.99 -25.74 -4.08
N GLY A 79 2.67 -26.13 -5.16
CA GLY A 79 2.92 -25.26 -6.30
C GLY A 79 1.66 -24.89 -7.07
N SER A 80 1.45 -23.60 -7.33
CA SER A 80 0.41 -23.06 -8.20
C SER A 80 0.96 -22.31 -9.43
N CYS A 81 0.10 -21.62 -10.17
CA CYS A 81 0.43 -20.88 -11.40
C CYS A 81 1.29 -19.61 -11.17
N HIS A 82 1.34 -19.10 -9.94
CA HIS A 82 2.20 -18.00 -9.51
C HIS A 82 2.65 -18.17 -8.04
N THR A 83 3.63 -17.35 -7.64
CA THR A 83 4.08 -17.14 -6.26
C THR A 83 4.21 -15.65 -6.02
N ALA A 84 3.81 -15.16 -4.83
CA ALA A 84 3.74 -13.75 -4.48
C ALA A 84 4.44 -13.47 -3.13
#